data_AF-X2J6H4-F1
#
_entry.id   AF-X2J6H4-F1
#
_cell.length_a   1.000
_cell.length_b   1.000
_cell.length_c   1.000
_cell.angle_alpha   90.00
_cell.angle_beta   90.00
_cell.angle_gamma   90.00
#
_symmetry.space_group_name_H-M   'P 1'
#
loop_
_entity.id
_entity.type
_entity.pdbx_description
1 polymer ?
#
loop_
_entity_poly.entity_id
_entity_poly.type
_entity_poly.pdbx_seq_one_letter_code
_entity_poly.pdbx_strand_id
1 'polypeptide(L)'
;KILRHKIVADKDYSVTADSKVVVVTAGVRQQEGESRLALVQRNVNVFKFIIPQVVKYSPDCIILVVSNPVDILTYVTWKLSGLPKHRIIGSGCNLDSARFRFLMAEKLGIHPSSCHGWILGEHGDSSVAVWSGVNVAGVSLQEINPAMGTDQDPEGWKQVHKQVVDSAYEVIKLKGYTNWAIGLSVADLLETILKNLCRVHPVSTMVKG
;
A
#
# COMPACT_ATOMS: atom_id res chain seq x y z
N LYS A 1 13.56 -21.08 -26.58
CA LYS A 1 12.21 -20.48 -26.79
C LYS A 1 12.26 -19.04 -26.31
N ILE A 2 12.13 -18.05 -27.21
CA ILE A 2 12.03 -16.65 -26.79
C ILE A 2 10.70 -16.52 -26.02
N LEU A 3 10.78 -16.25 -24.71
CA LEU A 3 9.62 -15.89 -23.91
C LEU A 3 9.10 -14.54 -24.42
N ARG A 4 8.17 -14.56 -25.38
CA ARG A 4 7.45 -13.36 -25.76
C ARG A 4 6.42 -13.07 -24.68
N HIS A 5 6.50 -11.89 -24.09
CA HIS A 5 5.46 -11.39 -23.20
C HIS A 5 4.16 -11.27 -24.00
N LYS A 6 3.08 -11.85 -23.46
CA LYS A 6 1.73 -11.75 -24.02
C LYS A 6 0.98 -10.68 -23.25
N ILE A 7 0.48 -9.67 -23.96
CA ILE A 7 -0.36 -8.60 -23.40
C ILE A 7 -1.73 -8.72 -24.06
N VAL A 8 -2.78 -8.79 -23.24
CA VAL A 8 -4.18 -8.86 -23.68
C VAL A 8 -5.01 -7.88 -22.86
N ALA A 9 -6.09 -7.35 -23.44
CA ALA A 9 -7.02 -6.47 -22.77
C ALA A 9 -8.43 -6.69 -23.31
N ASP A 10 -9.39 -6.89 -22.42
CA ASP A 10 -10.81 -7.04 -22.74
C ASP A 10 -11.67 -6.60 -21.54
N LYS A 11 -12.96 -6.37 -21.77
CA LYS A 11 -13.97 -6.19 -20.72
C LYS A 11 -14.43 -7.52 -20.13
N ASP A 12 -14.38 -8.61 -20.90
CA ASP A 12 -14.65 -9.95 -20.41
C ASP A 12 -13.48 -10.46 -19.56
N TYR A 13 -13.79 -10.90 -18.35
CA TYR A 13 -12.81 -11.44 -17.41
C TYR A 13 -12.22 -12.79 -17.86
N SER A 14 -12.75 -13.42 -18.91
CA SER A 14 -12.14 -14.62 -19.51
C SER A 14 -10.67 -14.41 -19.90
N VAL A 15 -10.26 -13.18 -20.25
CA VAL A 15 -8.85 -12.86 -20.54
C VAL A 15 -7.94 -12.86 -19.30
N THR A 16 -8.52 -12.90 -18.11
CA THR A 16 -7.80 -12.97 -16.82
C THR A 16 -7.60 -14.39 -16.31
N ALA A 17 -8.05 -15.40 -17.05
CA ALA A 17 -7.95 -16.79 -16.65
C ALA A 17 -6.51 -17.22 -16.30
N ASP A 18 -6.39 -18.09 -15.30
CA ASP A 18 -5.13 -18.69 -14.82
C ASP A 18 -4.09 -17.68 -14.28
N SER A 19 -4.53 -16.49 -13.86
CA SER A 19 -3.65 -15.47 -13.27
C SER A 19 -3.08 -15.95 -11.94
N LYS A 20 -1.77 -15.76 -11.74
CA LYS A 20 -1.12 -16.02 -10.44
C LYS A 20 -1.35 -14.90 -9.45
N VAL A 21 -1.37 -13.66 -9.93
CA VAL A 21 -1.65 -12.47 -9.14
C VAL A 21 -2.62 -11.58 -9.93
N VAL A 22 -3.65 -11.07 -9.27
CA VAL A 22 -4.59 -10.09 -9.82
C VAL A 22 -4.50 -8.81 -9.01
N VAL A 23 -4.18 -7.70 -9.69
CA VAL A 23 -4.09 -6.38 -9.05
C VAL A 23 -5.38 -5.61 -9.29
N VAL A 24 -6.07 -5.23 -8.21
CA VAL A 24 -7.32 -4.49 -8.27
C VAL A 24 -7.04 -3.01 -7.97
N THR A 25 -7.02 -2.21 -9.02
CA THR A 25 -6.86 -0.74 -8.97
C THR A 25 -8.16 0.01 -9.31
N ALA A 26 -9.20 -0.73 -9.72
CA ALA A 26 -10.49 -0.17 -10.09
C ALA A 26 -11.21 0.39 -8.86
N GLY A 27 -11.72 1.60 -8.97
CA GLY A 27 -12.46 2.25 -7.91
C GLY A 27 -13.00 3.60 -8.35
N VAL A 28 -13.89 4.16 -7.54
CA VAL A 28 -14.40 5.51 -7.71
C VAL A 28 -13.57 6.49 -6.87
N ARG A 29 -13.39 7.70 -7.40
CA ARG A 29 -12.77 8.81 -6.66
C ARG A 29 -13.81 9.47 -5.77
N GLN A 30 -13.33 10.01 -4.64
CA GLN A 30 -14.15 10.85 -3.77
C GLN A 30 -14.64 12.08 -4.53
N GLN A 31 -15.93 12.37 -4.41
CA GLN A 31 -16.53 13.60 -4.91
C GLN A 31 -16.46 14.71 -3.85
N GLU A 32 -16.49 15.97 -4.30
CA GLU A 32 -16.51 17.10 -3.38
C GLU A 32 -17.76 17.05 -2.48
N GLY A 33 -17.56 17.17 -1.16
CA GLY A 33 -18.62 17.02 -0.17
C GLY A 33 -19.07 15.57 0.12
N GLU A 34 -18.50 14.56 -0.54
CA GLU A 34 -18.84 13.15 -0.31
C GLU A 34 -18.26 12.64 1.01
N SER A 35 -19.10 11.98 1.81
CA SER A 35 -18.65 11.35 3.05
C SER A 35 -17.77 10.13 2.79
N ARG A 36 -16.84 9.86 3.71
CA ARG A 36 -15.97 8.66 3.64
C ARG A 36 -16.78 7.36 3.56
N LEU A 37 -17.91 7.29 4.26
CA LEU A 37 -18.81 6.14 4.21
C LEU A 37 -19.48 5.95 2.84
N ALA A 38 -19.93 7.04 2.21
CA ALA A 38 -20.52 6.99 0.86
C ALA A 38 -19.50 6.51 -0.18
N LEU A 39 -18.26 7.02 -0.11
CA LEU A 39 -17.15 6.56 -0.95
C LEU A 39 -16.87 5.06 -0.79
N VAL A 40 -16.81 4.58 0.45
CA VAL A 40 -16.66 3.14 0.74
C VAL A 40 -17.79 2.35 0.10
N GLN A 41 -19.04 2.75 0.30
CA GLN A 41 -20.20 2.02 -0.23
C GLN A 41 -20.18 1.90 -1.75
N ARG A 42 -19.79 2.97 -2.47
CA ARG A 42 -19.66 2.92 -3.92
C ARG A 42 -18.54 1.98 -4.37
N ASN A 43 -17.39 2.04 -3.73
CA ASN A 43 -16.30 1.11 -4.02
C ASN A 43 -16.68 -0.35 -3.69
N VAL A 44 -17.43 -0.59 -2.61
CA VAL A 44 -17.98 -1.92 -2.29
C VAL A 44 -18.89 -2.42 -3.42
N ASN A 45 -19.74 -1.56 -3.99
CA ASN A 45 -20.61 -1.95 -5.10
C ASN A 45 -19.82 -2.30 -6.36
N VAL A 46 -18.74 -1.58 -6.65
CA VAL A 46 -17.79 -1.95 -7.72
C VAL A 46 -17.17 -3.31 -7.43
N PHE A 47 -16.71 -3.54 -6.20
CA PHE A 47 -16.04 -4.79 -5.82
C PHE A 47 -16.98 -6.01 -5.85
N LYS A 48 -18.27 -5.83 -5.54
CA LYS A 48 -19.30 -6.88 -5.68
C LYS A 48 -19.41 -7.39 -7.13
N PHE A 49 -19.08 -6.57 -8.12
CA PHE A 49 -19.02 -6.98 -9.52
C PHE A 49 -17.66 -7.59 -9.88
N ILE A 50 -16.55 -6.96 -9.47
CA ILE A 50 -15.19 -7.35 -9.89
C ILE A 50 -14.75 -8.67 -9.25
N ILE A 51 -14.83 -8.77 -7.91
CA ILE A 51 -14.17 -9.85 -7.16
C ILE A 51 -14.72 -11.24 -7.51
N PRO A 52 -16.05 -11.46 -7.63
CA PRO A 52 -16.56 -12.76 -8.05
C PRO A 52 -16.10 -13.18 -9.45
N GLN A 53 -15.96 -12.23 -10.39
CA GLN A 53 -15.45 -12.53 -11.73
C GLN A 53 -13.97 -12.91 -11.71
N VAL A 54 -13.15 -12.20 -10.92
CA VAL A 54 -11.74 -12.55 -10.72
C VAL A 54 -11.59 -13.98 -10.21
N VAL A 55 -12.33 -14.35 -9.16
CA VAL A 55 -12.24 -15.69 -8.56
C VAL A 55 -12.80 -16.77 -9.50
N LYS A 56 -13.83 -16.45 -10.30
CA LYS A 56 -14.38 -17.37 -11.30
C LYS A 56 -13.33 -17.86 -12.30
N TYR A 57 -12.46 -16.97 -12.77
CA TYR A 57 -11.46 -17.28 -13.80
C TYR A 57 -10.07 -17.59 -13.22
N SER A 58 -9.79 -17.14 -11.99
CA SER A 58 -8.50 -17.36 -11.31
C SER A 58 -8.71 -17.74 -9.83
N PRO A 59 -9.26 -18.94 -9.56
CA PRO A 59 -9.62 -19.35 -8.20
C PRO A 59 -8.41 -19.52 -7.27
N ASP A 60 -7.20 -19.64 -7.82
CA ASP A 60 -5.97 -19.83 -7.07
C ASP A 60 -5.06 -18.60 -6.97
N CYS A 61 -5.50 -17.45 -7.48
CA CYS A 61 -4.68 -16.24 -7.48
C CYS A 61 -4.48 -15.65 -6.08
N ILE A 62 -3.41 -14.86 -5.96
CA ILE A 62 -3.29 -13.82 -4.94
C ILE A 62 -3.97 -12.56 -5.48
N ILE A 63 -4.80 -11.91 -4.67
CA ILE A 63 -5.41 -10.63 -5.01
C ILE A 63 -4.68 -9.53 -4.25
N LEU A 64 -4.09 -8.59 -5.00
CA LEU A 64 -3.45 -7.39 -4.48
C LEU A 64 -4.37 -6.18 -4.69
N VAL A 65 -4.96 -5.69 -3.61
CA VAL A 65 -5.88 -4.55 -3.60
C VAL A 65 -5.10 -3.25 -3.47
N VAL A 66 -5.36 -2.30 -4.37
CA VAL A 66 -4.73 -0.97 -4.38
C VAL A 66 -5.78 0.14 -4.26
N SER A 67 -7.04 -0.15 -4.64
CA SER A 67 -8.14 0.81 -4.55
C SER A 67 -8.36 1.29 -3.12
N ASN A 68 -8.72 2.56 -2.97
CA ASN A 68 -8.91 3.20 -1.67
C ASN A 68 -10.38 3.26 -1.22
N PRO A 69 -10.64 3.20 0.11
CA PRO A 69 -9.67 3.04 1.20
C PRO A 69 -9.17 1.58 1.30
N VAL A 70 -7.85 1.39 1.13
CA VAL A 70 -7.27 0.08 0.81
C VAL A 70 -7.45 -0.95 1.92
N ASP A 71 -7.36 -0.56 3.19
CA ASP A 71 -7.50 -1.49 4.31
C ASP A 71 -8.93 -2.09 4.37
N ILE A 72 -9.93 -1.24 4.18
CA ILE A 72 -11.34 -1.63 4.16
C ILE A 72 -11.64 -2.46 2.91
N LEU A 73 -11.17 -2.02 1.73
CA LEU A 73 -11.43 -2.74 0.48
C LEU A 73 -10.69 -4.07 0.41
N THR A 74 -9.57 -4.23 1.13
CA THR A 74 -8.90 -5.52 1.33
C THR A 74 -9.79 -6.48 2.12
N TYR A 75 -10.38 -6.01 3.22
CA TYR A 75 -11.35 -6.81 3.99
C TYR A 75 -12.59 -7.18 3.15
N VAL A 76 -13.16 -6.23 2.42
CA VAL A 76 -14.30 -6.46 1.52
C VAL A 76 -13.94 -7.50 0.46
N THR A 77 -12.76 -7.39 -0.15
CA THR A 77 -12.24 -8.36 -1.12
C THR A 77 -12.13 -9.76 -0.51
N TRP A 78 -11.62 -9.87 0.71
CA TRP A 78 -11.57 -11.14 1.41
C TRP A 78 -12.95 -11.75 1.59
N LYS A 79 -13.94 -10.97 2.02
CA LYS A 79 -15.32 -11.44 2.19
C LYS A 79 -15.99 -11.84 0.88
N LEU A 80 -15.78 -11.09 -0.19
CA LEU A 80 -16.42 -11.35 -1.50
C LEU A 80 -15.74 -12.49 -2.26
N SER A 81 -14.43 -12.70 -2.07
CA SER A 81 -13.67 -13.71 -2.81
C SER A 81 -13.86 -15.12 -2.27
N GLY A 82 -14.12 -15.29 -0.97
CA GLY A 82 -14.12 -16.60 -0.32
C GLY A 82 -12.73 -17.25 -0.24
N LEU A 83 -11.67 -16.55 -0.66
CA LEU A 83 -10.29 -17.05 -0.61
C LEU A 83 -9.75 -17.00 0.83
N PRO A 84 -8.76 -17.84 1.17
CA PRO A 84 -8.09 -17.76 2.46
C PRO A 84 -7.37 -16.42 2.60
N LYS A 85 -7.33 -15.90 3.83
CA LYS A 85 -6.80 -14.55 4.13
C LYS A 85 -5.36 -14.31 3.64
N HIS A 86 -4.52 -15.34 3.57
CA HIS A 86 -3.13 -15.22 3.10
C HIS A 86 -3.01 -14.98 1.58
N ARG A 87 -4.10 -15.13 0.81
CA ARG A 87 -4.17 -14.80 -0.63
C ARG A 87 -4.72 -13.41 -0.90
N ILE A 88 -5.12 -12.65 0.13
CA ILE A 88 -5.70 -11.32 -0.01
C ILE A 88 -4.80 -10.31 0.67
N ILE A 89 -4.21 -9.41 -0.13
CA ILE A 89 -3.21 -8.45 0.33
C ILE A 89 -3.66 -7.06 -0.11
N GLY A 90 -3.63 -6.07 0.78
CA GLY A 90 -3.76 -4.66 0.39
C GLY A 90 -2.38 -4.02 0.28
N SER A 91 -2.18 -3.08 -0.66
CA SER A 91 -0.91 -2.38 -0.79
C SER A 91 -0.48 -1.68 0.50
N GLY A 92 -1.45 -1.25 1.32
CA GLY A 92 -1.27 -0.72 2.67
C GLY A 92 -0.19 0.36 2.76
N CYS A 93 0.56 0.33 3.85
CA CYS A 93 1.59 1.30 4.18
C CYS A 93 2.95 1.04 3.49
N ASN A 94 3.02 0.21 2.45
CA ASN A 94 4.28 -0.03 1.72
C ASN A 94 4.80 1.26 1.08
N LEU A 95 3.89 2.06 0.50
CA LEU A 95 4.23 3.36 -0.05
C LEU A 95 4.57 4.39 1.04
N ASP A 96 3.82 4.43 2.14
CA ASP A 96 4.05 5.35 3.26
C ASP A 96 5.41 5.09 3.91
N SER A 97 5.77 3.82 4.10
CA SER A 97 7.10 3.44 4.57
C SER A 97 8.20 3.81 3.58
N ALA A 98 7.96 3.70 2.27
CA ALA A 98 8.91 4.16 1.26
C ALA A 98 9.11 5.69 1.29
N ARG A 99 8.03 6.46 1.44
CA ARG A 99 8.08 7.92 1.62
C ARG A 99 8.78 8.31 2.91
N PHE A 100 8.51 7.61 4.00
CA PHE A 100 9.15 7.83 5.28
C PHE A 100 10.67 7.64 5.19
N ARG A 101 11.13 6.54 4.57
CA ARG A 101 12.56 6.30 4.30
C ARG A 101 13.17 7.36 3.38
N PHE A 102 12.43 7.84 2.39
CA PHE A 102 12.89 8.90 1.49
C PHE A 102 13.15 10.22 2.24
N LEU A 103 12.19 10.68 3.04
CA LEU A 103 12.32 11.93 3.80
C LEU A 103 13.39 11.83 4.90
N MET A 104 13.50 10.66 5.54
CA MET A 104 14.59 10.36 6.47
C MET A 104 15.95 10.44 5.78
N ALA A 105 16.09 9.84 4.61
CA ALA A 105 17.29 9.88 3.79
C ALA A 105 17.68 11.31 3.39
N GLU A 106 16.70 12.13 2.98
CA GLU A 106 16.90 13.54 2.67
C GLU A 106 17.44 14.31 3.88
N LYS A 107 16.83 14.13 5.06
CA LYS A 107 17.27 14.76 6.31
C LYS A 107 18.68 14.35 6.73
N LEU A 108 19.08 13.11 6.46
CA LEU A 108 20.38 12.54 6.87
C LEU A 108 21.46 12.63 5.78
N GLY A 109 21.13 13.03 4.55
CA GLY A 109 22.07 13.09 3.44
C GLY A 109 22.59 11.72 2.96
N ILE A 110 21.78 10.65 3.08
CA ILE A 110 22.13 9.28 2.67
C ILE A 110 21.07 8.68 1.75
N HIS A 111 21.31 7.51 1.17
CA HIS A 111 20.35 6.86 0.27
C HIS A 111 19.22 6.13 1.06
N PRO A 112 17.95 6.16 0.61
CA PRO A 112 16.83 5.52 1.30
C PRO A 112 16.96 4.01 1.54
N SER A 113 17.80 3.32 0.76
CA SER A 113 18.09 1.88 0.98
C SER A 113 18.84 1.62 2.28
N SER A 114 19.54 2.62 2.82
CA SER A 114 20.30 2.56 4.06
C SER A 114 19.54 3.16 5.25
N CYS A 115 18.31 3.65 5.00
CA CYS A 115 17.41 4.18 6.01
C CYS A 115 16.34 3.14 6.31
N HIS A 116 16.22 2.70 7.55
CA HIS A 116 15.22 1.72 7.95
C HIS A 116 14.20 2.36 8.89
N GLY A 117 12.93 2.20 8.56
CA GLY A 117 11.80 2.76 9.30
C GLY A 117 10.49 2.26 8.72
N TRP A 118 9.48 2.13 9.58
CA TRP A 118 8.20 1.51 9.24
C TRP A 118 7.03 2.42 9.60
N ILE A 119 6.15 2.61 8.63
CA ILE A 119 4.81 3.13 8.84
C ILE A 119 3.85 1.95 8.81
N LEU A 120 3.05 1.78 9.87
CA LEU A 120 2.08 0.70 10.05
C LEU A 120 0.66 1.27 10.25
N GLY A 121 -0.33 0.40 10.39
CA GLY A 121 -1.72 0.79 10.66
C GLY A 121 -2.52 1.08 9.39
N GLU A 122 -3.36 2.11 9.44
CA GLU A 122 -4.15 2.58 8.31
C GLU A 122 -3.23 3.22 7.24
N HIS A 123 -3.47 2.92 5.96
CA HIS A 123 -2.94 3.75 4.88
C HIS A 123 -3.71 5.08 4.84
N GLY A 124 -3.16 6.12 5.48
CA GLY A 124 -3.75 7.44 5.54
C GLY A 124 -3.46 8.18 6.85
N ASP A 125 -4.43 9.00 7.27
CA ASP A 125 -4.28 9.98 8.35
C ASP A 125 -3.94 9.35 9.70
N SER A 126 -4.42 8.12 9.97
CA SER A 126 -4.17 7.40 11.23
C SER A 126 -3.00 6.40 11.14
N SER A 127 -2.13 6.55 10.13
CA SER A 127 -0.91 5.74 10.04
C SER A 127 0.01 5.98 11.25
N VAL A 128 0.81 4.98 11.61
CA VAL A 128 1.66 5.00 12.80
C VAL A 128 3.12 4.84 12.41
N ALA A 129 3.93 5.84 12.67
CA ALA A 129 5.39 5.73 12.60
C ALA A 129 5.95 4.96 13.80
N VAL A 130 6.68 3.87 13.54
CA VAL A 130 7.30 3.04 14.57
C VAL A 130 8.70 3.57 14.88
N TRP A 131 8.78 4.64 15.66
CA TRP A 131 10.04 5.34 16.00
C TRP A 131 11.10 4.43 16.61
N SER A 132 10.69 3.46 17.44
CA SER A 132 11.58 2.50 18.07
C SER A 132 12.30 1.55 17.10
N GLY A 133 11.79 1.41 15.86
CA GLY A 133 12.42 0.61 14.81
C GLY A 133 13.28 1.42 13.86
N VAL A 134 13.34 2.75 14.00
CA VAL A 134 14.06 3.62 13.07
C VAL A 134 15.56 3.51 13.29
N ASN A 135 16.29 3.13 12.24
CA ASN A 135 17.74 2.92 12.32
C ASN A 135 18.47 3.15 10.99
N VAL A 136 19.78 3.41 11.11
CA VAL A 136 20.74 3.41 10.00
C VAL A 136 21.86 2.45 10.37
N ALA A 137 22.14 1.48 9.48
CA ALA A 137 23.14 0.43 9.72
C ALA A 137 22.95 -0.31 11.08
N GLY A 138 21.69 -0.46 11.53
CA GLY A 138 21.36 -1.10 12.80
C GLY A 138 21.47 -0.20 14.04
N VAL A 139 21.97 1.04 13.90
CA VAL A 139 22.04 1.99 15.01
C VAL A 139 20.68 2.68 15.18
N SER A 140 20.07 2.51 16.35
CA SER A 140 18.78 3.11 16.68
C SER A 140 18.89 4.62 16.77
N LEU A 141 18.07 5.33 16.00
CA LEU A 141 18.03 6.80 16.10
C LEU A 141 17.32 7.27 17.37
N GLN A 142 16.40 6.48 17.92
CA GLN A 142 15.72 6.81 19.17
C GLN A 142 16.64 6.67 20.39
N GLU A 143 17.67 5.83 20.34
CA GLU A 143 18.69 5.77 21.41
C GLU A 143 19.60 7.01 21.40
N ILE A 144 19.86 7.57 20.21
CA ILE A 144 20.64 8.82 20.06
C ILE A 144 19.80 10.03 20.45
N ASN A 145 18.53 10.06 20.03
CA ASN A 145 17.56 11.09 20.37
C ASN A 145 16.33 10.45 21.04
N PRO A 146 16.32 10.32 22.39
CA PRO A 146 15.19 9.72 23.12
C PRO A 146 13.86 10.43 22.93
N ALA A 147 13.89 11.72 22.58
CA ALA A 147 12.69 12.51 22.30
C ALA A 147 12.15 12.32 20.88
N MET A 148 12.86 11.58 20.00
CA MET A 148 12.48 11.36 18.60
C MET A 148 11.00 10.97 18.46
N GLY A 149 10.30 11.69 17.59
CA GLY A 149 8.89 11.44 17.29
C GLY A 149 7.89 12.02 18.30
N THR A 150 8.37 12.62 19.40
CA THR A 150 7.55 13.36 20.36
C THR A 150 7.48 14.85 20.00
N ASP A 151 6.62 15.61 20.68
CA ASP A 151 6.54 17.07 20.54
C ASP A 151 7.72 17.81 21.20
N GLN A 152 8.53 17.11 22.01
CA GLN A 152 9.72 17.66 22.67
C GLN A 152 10.99 17.48 21.83
N ASP A 153 10.90 16.82 20.67
CA ASP A 153 12.02 16.55 19.78
C ASP A 153 12.57 17.84 19.15
N PRO A 154 13.81 18.27 19.49
CA PRO A 154 14.39 19.48 18.92
C PRO A 154 14.69 19.37 17.42
N GLU A 155 14.84 18.15 16.89
CA GLU A 155 15.10 17.92 15.47
C GLU A 155 13.82 17.79 14.65
N GLY A 156 12.66 17.73 15.31
CA GLY A 156 11.35 17.71 14.67
C GLY A 156 11.07 16.47 13.81
N TRP A 157 11.55 15.27 14.19
CA TRP A 157 11.30 14.04 13.43
C TRP A 157 9.82 13.70 13.27
N LYS A 158 8.97 14.12 14.21
CA LYS A 158 7.50 14.01 14.07
C LYS A 158 6.98 14.68 12.79
N GLN A 159 7.65 15.74 12.30
CA GLN A 159 7.28 16.40 11.04
C GLN A 159 7.52 15.51 9.82
N VAL A 160 8.49 14.58 9.88
CA VAL A 160 8.75 13.61 8.80
C VAL A 160 7.53 12.71 8.61
N HIS A 161 6.94 12.19 9.69
CA HIS A 161 5.71 11.40 9.59
C HIS A 161 4.51 12.24 9.12
N LYS A 162 4.39 13.48 9.61
CA LYS A 162 3.35 14.41 9.12
C LYS A 162 3.46 14.64 7.61
N GLN A 163 4.67 14.86 7.09
CA GLN A 163 4.90 15.00 5.65
C GLN A 163 4.53 13.73 4.87
N VAL A 164 4.72 12.53 5.42
CA VAL A 164 4.27 11.28 4.78
C VAL A 164 2.75 11.26 4.59
N VAL A 165 2.00 11.64 5.63
CA VAL A 165 0.53 11.74 5.58
C VAL A 165 0.12 12.81 4.57
N ASP A 166 0.73 13.99 4.65
CA ASP A 166 0.39 15.15 3.81
C ASP A 166 0.79 14.96 2.33
N SER A 167 1.79 14.11 2.05
CA SER A 167 2.35 13.87 0.71
C SER A 167 1.28 13.45 -0.32
N ALA A 168 0.29 12.66 0.08
CA ALA A 168 -0.76 12.25 -0.85
C ALA A 168 -1.64 13.44 -1.26
N TYR A 169 -2.03 14.28 -0.30
CA TYR A 169 -2.87 15.45 -0.51
C TYR A 169 -2.15 16.51 -1.33
N GLU A 170 -0.88 16.78 -1.03
CA GLU A 170 -0.08 17.74 -1.78
C GLU A 170 0.06 17.34 -3.26
N VAL A 171 0.39 16.06 -3.52
CA VAL A 171 0.50 15.55 -4.89
C VAL A 171 -0.85 15.64 -5.62
N ILE A 172 -1.96 15.28 -4.96
CA ILE A 172 -3.30 15.40 -5.55
C ILE A 172 -3.65 16.86 -5.84
N LYS A 173 -3.31 17.79 -4.93
CA LYS A 173 -3.53 19.22 -5.14
C LYS A 173 -2.75 19.76 -6.34
N LEU A 174 -1.52 19.28 -6.56
CA LEU A 174 -0.65 19.76 -7.63
C LEU A 174 -0.94 19.11 -8.99
N LYS A 175 -1.23 17.80 -9.04
CA LYS A 175 -1.37 17.06 -10.31
C LYS A 175 -2.70 16.32 -10.49
N GLY A 176 -3.60 16.37 -9.50
CA GLY A 176 -4.95 15.81 -9.53
C GLY A 176 -5.07 14.33 -9.13
N TYR A 177 -3.97 13.57 -9.02
CA TYR A 177 -3.99 12.14 -8.66
C TYR A 177 -2.58 11.64 -8.29
N THR A 178 -2.44 10.48 -7.66
CA THR A 178 -1.16 9.77 -7.48
C THR A 178 -1.05 8.62 -8.49
N ASN A 179 0.15 8.30 -8.97
CA ASN A 179 0.37 7.26 -9.99
C ASN A 179 1.75 6.59 -9.90
N TRP A 180 2.84 7.33 -10.06
CA TRP A 180 4.18 6.76 -10.23
C TRP A 180 4.68 6.01 -8.98
N ALA A 181 4.63 6.67 -7.82
CA ALA A 181 5.15 6.08 -6.59
C ALA A 181 4.34 4.86 -6.13
N ILE A 182 3.01 4.90 -6.28
CA ILE A 182 2.17 3.73 -6.00
C ILE A 182 2.41 2.61 -7.02
N GLY A 183 2.64 2.93 -8.30
CA GLY A 183 3.00 1.94 -9.32
C GLY A 183 4.30 1.21 -9.00
N LEU A 184 5.33 1.93 -8.55
CA LEU A 184 6.60 1.33 -8.09
C LEU A 184 6.41 0.49 -6.83
N SER A 185 5.62 0.97 -5.85
CA SER A 185 5.28 0.21 -4.63
C SER A 185 4.57 -1.11 -4.97
N VAL A 186 3.61 -1.08 -5.90
CA VAL A 186 2.90 -2.29 -6.37
C VAL A 186 3.85 -3.22 -7.12
N ALA A 187 4.74 -2.70 -7.97
CA ALA A 187 5.74 -3.51 -8.66
C ALA A 187 6.71 -4.22 -7.68
N ASP A 188 7.12 -3.54 -6.62
CA ASP A 188 7.95 -4.11 -5.55
C ASP A 188 7.25 -5.27 -4.82
N LEU A 189 5.96 -5.12 -4.49
CA LEU A 189 5.15 -6.20 -3.93
C LEU A 189 4.99 -7.37 -4.90
N LEU A 190 4.70 -7.09 -6.17
CA LEU A 190 4.56 -8.11 -7.21
C LEU A 190 5.85 -8.88 -7.43
N GLU A 191 7.00 -8.21 -7.38
CA GLU A 191 8.30 -8.87 -7.49
C GLU A 191 8.51 -9.88 -6.36
N THR A 192 8.19 -9.50 -5.12
CA THR A 192 8.28 -10.40 -3.96
C THR A 192 7.38 -11.62 -4.12
N ILE A 193 6.14 -11.42 -4.59
CA ILE A 193 5.16 -12.49 -4.77
C ILE A 193 5.56 -13.43 -5.91
N LEU A 194 5.84 -12.88 -7.10
CA LEU A 194 6.09 -13.67 -8.31
C LEU A 194 7.41 -14.42 -8.28
N LYS A 195 8.43 -13.87 -7.61
CA LYS A 195 9.74 -14.50 -7.46
C LYS A 195 9.89 -15.27 -6.14
N ASN A 196 8.85 -15.32 -5.30
CA ASN A 196 8.87 -15.98 -4.00
C ASN A 196 10.07 -15.54 -3.13
N LEU A 197 10.29 -14.22 -3.01
CA LEU A 197 11.49 -13.68 -2.37
C LEU A 197 11.45 -13.68 -0.84
N CYS A 198 10.28 -13.93 -0.24
CA CYS A 198 10.08 -13.86 1.21
C CYS A 198 10.56 -12.54 1.86
N ARG A 199 10.47 -11.42 1.13
CA ARG A 199 10.73 -10.08 1.69
C ARG A 199 9.58 -9.63 2.59
N VAL A 200 9.90 -8.79 3.58
CA VAL A 200 8.93 -8.25 4.54
C VAL A 200 8.43 -6.89 4.06
N HIS A 201 7.11 -6.71 4.04
CA HIS A 201 6.44 -5.48 3.60
C HIS A 201 5.32 -5.08 4.58
N PRO A 202 5.10 -3.78 4.83
CA PRO A 202 3.98 -3.31 5.65
C PRO A 202 2.72 -3.19 4.77
N VAL A 203 2.02 -4.30 4.61
CA VAL A 203 0.82 -4.44 3.76
C VAL A 203 -0.45 -4.57 4.61
N SER A 204 -1.60 -4.24 4.03
CA SER A 204 -2.88 -4.47 4.70
C SER A 204 -3.16 -5.97 4.79
N THR A 205 -3.41 -6.45 6.00
CA THR A 205 -3.76 -7.85 6.27
C THR A 205 -4.70 -7.94 7.48
N MET A 206 -5.22 -9.14 7.77
CA MET A 206 -6.07 -9.37 8.93
C MET A 206 -5.24 -9.45 10.21
N VAL A 207 -5.44 -8.49 11.10
CA VAL A 207 -4.68 -8.34 12.36
C VAL A 207 -5.36 -8.95 13.58
N LYS A 208 -6.50 -9.64 13.42
CA LYS A 208 -7.18 -10.31 14.54
C LYS A 208 -6.27 -11.42 15.11
N GLY A 209 -5.88 -11.25 16.37
CA GLY A 209 -5.23 -12.25 17.23
C GLY A 209 -6.23 -12.97 18.10
#